data_AF-A0A0A2A8V3-F1
#
_entry.id   AF-A0A0A2A8V3-F1
#
_cell.length_a   1.000
_cell.length_b   1.000
_cell.length_c   1.000
_cell.angle_alpha   90.00
_cell.angle_beta   90.00
_cell.angle_gamma   90.00
#
_symmetry.space_group_name_H-M   'P 1'
#
loop_
_entity.id
_entity.type
_entity.pdbx_description
1 polymer ?
#
loop_
_entity_poly.entity_id
_entity_poly.type
_entity_poly.pdbx_seq_one_letter_code
_entity_poly.pdbx_strand_id
1 'polypeptide(L)' 'MNFYSCFDQQGKIIARCQTIQDIEVLKKMGRPIVEVKEMKNEESVVCSLTGSPSDFNRDY' A
#
# COMPACT_ATOMS: atom_id res chain seq x y z
N MET A 1 8.32 -4.74 -6.94
CA MET A 1 7.01 -4.05 -6.94
C MET A 1 7.19 -2.88 -6.00
N ASN A 2 7.01 -1.65 -6.47
CA ASN A 2 7.34 -0.46 -5.68
C ASN A 2 6.07 0.01 -4.98
N PHE A 3 6.19 0.47 -3.74
CA PHE A 3 5.07 0.97 -2.96
C PHE A 3 5.33 2.40 -2.58
N TYR A 4 4.27 3.17 -2.43
CA TYR A 4 4.35 4.60 -2.15
C TYR A 4 3.54 4.92 -0.90
N SER A 5 4.12 5.65 0.03
CA SER A 5 3.40 6.26 1.15
C SER A 5 2.98 7.67 0.79
N CYS A 6 1.69 7.96 0.95
CA CYS A 6 1.09 9.27 0.72
C CYS A 6 0.87 9.97 2.05
N PHE A 7 1.32 11.20 2.17
CA PHE A 7 1.27 11.99 3.40
C PHE A 7 0.33 13.19 3.26
N ASP A 8 -0.32 13.57 4.36
CA ASP A 8 -1.08 14.82 4.47
C ASP A 8 -0.21 16.01 4.92
N GLN A 9 -0.84 17.19 5.05
CA GLN A 9 -0.19 18.43 5.49
C GLN A 9 0.47 18.35 6.88
N GLN A 10 0.09 17.38 7.71
CA GLN A 10 0.66 17.17 9.05
C GLN A 10 1.80 16.15 9.02
N GLY A 11 2.15 15.62 7.84
CA GLY A 11 3.15 14.56 7.69
C GLY A 11 2.64 13.19 8.12
N LYS A 12 1.32 12.99 8.24
CA LYS A 12 0.72 11.69 8.58
C LYS A 12 0.48 10.89 7.31
N ILE A 13 0.79 9.59 7.37
CA ILE A 13 0.46 8.65 6.28
C ILE A 13 -1.07 8.50 6.21
N ILE A 14 -1.64 8.80 5.05
CA ILE A 14 -3.08 8.70 4.79
C ILE A 14 -3.44 7.62 3.77
N ALA A 15 -2.47 7.13 3.00
CA ALA A 15 -2.64 6.01 2.08
C ALA A 15 -1.30 5.35 1.74
N ARG A 16 -1.35 4.08 1.31
CA ARG A 16 -0.24 3.39 0.65
C ARG A 16 -0.72 2.83 -0.68
N CYS A 17 0.04 3.07 -1.74
CA CYS A 17 -0.33 2.75 -3.12
C CYS A 17 0.75 1.91 -3.79
N GLN A 18 0.35 1.05 -4.73
CA GLN A 18 1.29 0.25 -5.51
C GLN A 18 1.76 0.98 -6.77
N THR A 19 0.94 1.89 -7.29
CA THR A 19 1.24 2.63 -8.51
C THR A 19 1.01 4.12 -8.34
N ILE A 20 1.66 4.91 -9.19
CA ILE A 20 1.42 6.36 -9.27
C ILE A 20 -0.02 6.64 -9.73
N GLN A 21 -0.59 5.79 -10.59
CA GLN A 21 -1.96 5.91 -11.07
C GLN A 21 -2.97 5.87 -9.91
N ASP A 22 -2.76 4.98 -8.93
CA ASP A 22 -3.62 4.90 -7.74
C ASP A 22 -3.59 6.22 -6.95
N ILE A 23 -2.40 6.83 -6.83
CA ILE A 23 -2.23 8.11 -6.13
C ILE A 23 -2.99 9.23 -6.85
N GLU A 24 -2.93 9.27 -8.18
CA GLU A 24 -3.67 10.27 -8.97
C GLU A 24 -5.18 10.08 -8.88
N VAL A 25 -5.67 8.85 -8.79
CA VAL A 25 -7.08 8.57 -8.49
C VAL A 25 -7.46 9.12 -7.11
N LEU A 26 -6.63 8.89 -6.08
CA LEU A 26 -6.89 9.44 -4.74
C LEU A 26 -6.91 10.97 -4.73
N LYS A 27 -6.00 11.63 -5.45
CA LYS A 27 -6.00 13.09 -5.60
C LYS A 27 -7.28 13.60 -6.27
N LYS A 28 -7.71 12.95 -7.36
CA LYS A 28 -8.98 13.27 -8.05
C LYS A 28 -10.21 13.08 -7.16
N MET A 29 -10.16 12.12 -6.23
CA MET A 29 -11.18 11.90 -5.20
C MET A 29 -11.12 12.92 -4.05
N GLY A 30 -10.24 13.92 -4.11
CA GLY A 30 -10.11 14.98 -3.12
C GLY A 30 -9.30 14.60 -1.88
N ARG A 31 -8.49 13.54 -1.93
CA ARG A 31 -7.57 13.22 -0.83
C ARG A 31 -6.46 14.28 -0.75
N PRO A 32 -6.18 14.86 0.43
CA PRO A 32 -5.21 15.95 0.59
C PRO A 32 -3.76 15.42 0.64
N ILE A 33 -3.33 14.73 -0.42
CA ILE A 33 -1.98 14.18 -0.52
C ILE A 33 -1.02 15.31 -0.92
N VAL A 34 -0.08 15.64 -0.04
CA VAL A 34 0.91 16.71 -0.26
C VAL A 34 2.32 16.19 -0.53
N GLU A 35 2.65 15.01 -0.03
CA GLU A 35 3.93 14.36 -0.25
C GLU A 35 3.73 12.87 -0.56
N VAL A 36 4.56 12.36 -1.45
CA VAL A 36 4.62 10.94 -1.82
C VAL A 36 6.06 10.49 -1.69
N LYS A 37 6.28 9.42 -0.93
CA LYS A 37 7.61 8.78 -0.81
C LYS A 37 7.53 7.33 -1.25
N GLU A 38 8.45 6.92 -2.09
CA GLU A 38 8.68 5.50 -2.37
C GLU A 38 9.15 4.81 -1.09
N MET A 39 8.52 3.67 -0.79
CA MET A 39 8.83 2.85 0.38
C MET A 39 10.09 2.05 0.11
N LYS A 40 10.92 1.88 1.14
CA LYS A 40 12.04 0.94 1.07
C LYS A 40 11.50 -0.49 0.99
N ASN A 41 12.28 -1.41 0.43
CA ASN A 41 11.90 -2.84 0.36
C ASN A 41 11.53 -3.42 1.74
N GLU A 42 12.20 -2.96 2.80
CA GLU A 42 11.97 -3.37 4.19
C GLU A 42 10.64 -2.84 4.76
N GLU A 43 10.15 -1.70 4.26
CA GLU A 43 8.87 -1.10 4.66
C GLU A 43 7.71 -1.64 3.83
N SER A 44 8.04 -2.16 2.64
CA SER A 44 7.15 -2.72 1.62
C SER A 44 6.68 -4.14 1.95
N VAL A 45 6.77 -4.58 3.21
CA VAL A 45 6.30 -5.92 3.62
C VAL A 45 4.79 -6.00 3.44
N VAL A 46 4.40 -6.49 2.27
CA VAL A 46 3.10 -7.08 2.05
C VAL A 46 3.21 -8.48 2.62
N CYS A 47 2.39 -8.81 3.61
CA CYS A 47 2.17 -10.21 3.94
C CYS A 47 1.71 -10.88 2.65
N SER A 48 2.60 -11.64 1.99
CA SER A 48 2.17 -12.61 1.00
C SER A 48 1.08 -13.42 1.69
N LEU A 49 -0.09 -13.54 1.06
CA LEU A 49 -1.12 -14.47 1.52
C LEU A 49 -0.43 -15.81 1.79
N THR A 50 -0.20 -16.13 3.06
CA THR A 50 -0.16 -17.53 3.48
C THR A 50 -1.49 -18.08 2.97
N GLY A 51 -1.43 -19.16 2.18
CA GLY A 51 -2.56 -19.66 1.40
C GLY A 51 -3.89 -19.62 2.13
N SER A 52 -4.99 -19.58 1.37
CA SER A 52 -6.32 -19.57 1.95
C SER A 52 -6.42 -20.70 3.00
N PRO A 53 -7.15 -20.54 4.11
CA PRO A 53 -7.38 -21.63 5.05
C PRO A 53 -7.87 -22.94 4.39
N SER A 54 -8.47 -22.83 3.21
CA SER A 54 -8.88 -23.96 2.36
C SER A 54 -7.72 -24.70 1.66
N ASP A 55 -6.56 -24.06 1.49
CA ASP A 55 -5.32 -24.69 0.97
C ASP A 55 -4.60 -25.51 2.06
N PHE A 56 -4.99 -25.35 3.33
CA PHE A 56 -4.54 -26.18 4.43
C PHE A 56 -5.34 -27.49 4.49
N ASN A 57 -5.22 -28.32 3.45
CA ASN A 57 -5.74 -29.68 3.49
C ASN A 57 -4.65 -30.63 4.03
N ARG A 58 -4.63 -30.87 5.34
CA ARG A 58 -3.89 -32.00 5.93
C ARG A 58 -4.78 -33.24 5.91
N ASP A 59 -4.96 -33.82 4.73
CA ASP A 59 -5.39 -35.22 4.66
C ASP A 59 -4.20 -36.07 5.13
N TYR A 60 -4.34 -36.62 6.34
CA TYR A 60 -3.37 -37.47 7.04
C TYR A 60 -3.77 -38.94 6.90
#